data_AF-A0A7J4EVI9-F1
#
_entry.id   AF-A0A7J4EVI9-F1
#
_cell.length_a   1.000
_cell.length_b   1.000
_cell.length_c   1.000
_cell.angle_alpha   90.00
_cell.angle_beta   90.00
_cell.angle_gamma   90.00
#
_symmetry.space_group_name_H-M   'P 1'
#
loop_
_entity.id
_entity.type
_entity.pdbx_description
1 polymer ?
#
loop_
_entity_poly.entity_id
_entity_poly.type
_entity_poly.pdbx_seq_one_letter_code
_entity_poly.pdbx_strand_id
1 'polypeptide(L)'
;AFAGCTNYPNGEEELALMAKELLERKYIVVAAGCASMSIGMWKDEDGKTLYDKYPGEFKAGGLINLGPCLSNCHVSGAAIKIANIFAKLPLEGNFAQVADYILNRVGAVGVAWGAMSQKAVAIATGFNRWGIPLIVGPHAIKYRRLYLSDGEDFQVYDRKGKKVMEIDPTPEHLITAAENFKECLCTIAKLCMRPNDISKGRSMKVYHYVTLYEKYFNCMPPDLEKFIRTEKDIPFMLKDKIVEYLKEKGWKPRKEIPQEPTLLY
;
A
#
# COMPACT_ATOMS: atom_id res chain seq x y z
N ALA A 1 1.69 -3.27 6.25
CA ALA A 1 1.44 -4.03 7.49
C ALA A 1 1.50 -5.52 7.17
N PHE A 2 2.40 -6.27 7.81
CA PHE A 2 2.50 -7.73 7.63
C PHE A 2 1.65 -8.46 8.67
N ALA A 3 0.81 -9.38 8.22
CA ALA A 3 -0.05 -10.18 9.07
C ALA A 3 -0.21 -11.59 8.49
N GLY A 4 -1.01 -12.40 9.16
CA GLY A 4 -1.41 -13.71 8.65
C GLY A 4 -0.66 -14.88 9.29
N CYS A 5 -0.73 -16.02 8.62
CA CYS A 5 -0.28 -17.31 9.12
C CYS A 5 1.05 -17.69 8.44
N THR A 6 1.50 -18.94 8.63
CA THR A 6 2.80 -19.45 8.16
C THR A 6 2.72 -20.31 6.90
N ASN A 7 1.61 -20.28 6.15
CA ASN A 7 1.47 -21.05 4.91
C ASN A 7 2.16 -20.32 3.74
N TYR A 8 3.46 -20.06 3.90
CA TYR A 8 4.28 -19.33 2.94
C TYR A 8 4.63 -20.20 1.74
N PRO A 9 4.68 -19.65 0.51
CA PRO A 9 5.04 -20.42 -0.67
C PRO A 9 6.50 -20.89 -0.65
N ASN A 10 7.44 -20.03 -0.22
CA ASN A 10 8.88 -20.31 -0.23
C ASN A 10 9.55 -20.05 1.13
N GLY A 11 8.84 -20.31 2.23
CA GLY A 11 9.36 -20.12 3.59
C GLY A 11 9.23 -18.68 4.12
N GLU A 12 9.67 -18.50 5.36
CA GLU A 12 9.50 -17.27 6.14
C GLU A 12 10.43 -16.12 5.72
N GLU A 13 11.57 -16.43 5.09
CA GLU A 13 12.60 -15.45 4.73
C GLU A 13 12.06 -14.34 3.83
N GLU A 14 11.13 -14.67 2.92
CA GLU A 14 10.50 -13.69 2.04
C GLU A 14 9.82 -12.54 2.81
N LEU A 15 9.25 -12.79 3.99
CA LEU A 15 8.68 -11.72 4.81
C LEU A 15 9.75 -10.78 5.35
N ALA A 16 10.87 -11.32 5.81
CA ALA A 16 11.98 -10.53 6.32
C ALA A 16 12.59 -9.69 5.20
N LEU A 17 12.82 -10.28 4.02
CA LEU A 17 13.33 -9.56 2.84
C LEU A 17 12.37 -8.44 2.40
N MET A 18 11.06 -8.70 2.37
CA MET A 18 10.08 -7.66 2.07
C MET A 18 10.07 -6.56 3.13
N ALA A 19 10.12 -6.90 4.41
CA ALA A 19 10.15 -5.93 5.50
C ALA A 19 11.43 -5.06 5.44
N LYS A 20 12.59 -5.69 5.22
CA LYS A 20 13.88 -5.00 5.08
C LYS A 20 13.86 -3.99 3.94
N GLU A 21 13.40 -4.39 2.75
CA GLU A 21 13.32 -3.50 1.58
C GLU A 21 12.44 -2.27 1.87
N LEU A 22 11.29 -2.47 2.53
CA LEU A 22 10.37 -1.39 2.89
C LEU A 22 10.97 -0.46 3.95
N LEU A 23 11.70 -0.99 4.94
CA LEU A 23 12.36 -0.22 5.99
C LEU A 23 13.48 0.66 5.42
N GLU A 24 14.29 0.11 4.52
CA GLU A 24 15.35 0.86 3.81
C GLU A 24 14.76 1.98 2.95
N ARG A 25 13.57 1.75 2.38
CA ARG A 25 12.78 2.74 1.64
C ARG A 25 11.96 3.68 2.53
N LYS A 26 12.17 3.64 3.85
CA LYS A 26 11.54 4.54 4.83
C LYS A 26 10.02 4.42 4.94
N TYR A 27 9.44 3.28 4.55
CA TYR A 27 8.06 2.96 4.92
C TYR A 27 7.95 2.75 6.44
N ILE A 28 6.74 2.94 6.98
CA ILE A 28 6.41 2.50 8.33
C ILE A 28 5.97 1.05 8.24
N VAL A 29 6.74 0.14 8.85
CA VAL A 29 6.44 -1.29 8.82
C VAL A 29 5.90 -1.72 10.17
N VAL A 30 4.74 -2.35 10.14
CA VAL A 30 4.13 -2.98 11.32
C VAL A 30 3.84 -4.43 11.00
N ALA A 31 4.02 -5.30 11.98
CA ALA A 31 3.78 -6.74 11.87
C ALA A 31 2.97 -7.25 13.07
N ALA A 32 2.14 -8.28 12.86
CA ALA A 32 1.39 -8.93 13.91
C ALA A 32 1.28 -10.45 13.69
N GLY A 33 1.13 -11.20 14.79
CA GLY A 33 0.97 -12.65 14.77
C GLY A 33 2.18 -13.38 14.20
N CYS A 34 1.93 -14.48 13.49
CA CYS A 34 3.00 -15.33 12.95
C CYS A 34 3.95 -14.56 12.02
N ALA A 35 3.44 -13.59 11.24
CA ALA A 35 4.27 -12.77 10.37
C ALA A 35 5.36 -12.00 11.15
N SER A 36 5.05 -11.49 12.35
CA SER A 36 6.02 -10.82 13.20
C SER A 36 7.08 -11.78 13.76
N MET A 37 6.67 -13.00 14.11
CA MET A 37 7.60 -14.05 14.56
C MET A 37 8.58 -14.42 13.45
N SER A 38 8.06 -14.69 12.25
CA SER A 38 8.83 -14.98 11.04
C SER A 38 9.87 -13.90 10.72
N ILE A 39 9.47 -12.63 10.78
CA ILE A 39 10.38 -11.49 10.59
C ILE A 39 11.50 -11.49 11.65
N GLY A 40 11.21 -11.87 12.89
CA GLY A 40 12.18 -11.92 13.97
C GLY A 40 13.10 -13.15 13.97
N MET A 41 12.78 -14.18 13.19
CA MET A 41 13.63 -15.38 13.04
C MET A 41 14.76 -15.16 12.05
N TRP A 42 14.59 -14.26 11.08
CA TRP A 42 15.64 -13.91 10.12
C TRP A 42 16.75 -13.11 10.80
N LYS A 43 17.99 -13.45 10.45
CA LYS A 43 19.20 -12.77 10.87
C LYS A 43 20.05 -12.41 9.66
N ASP A 44 20.74 -11.29 9.74
CA ASP A 44 21.75 -10.94 8.75
C ASP A 44 23.09 -11.66 9.00
N GLU A 45 24.09 -11.33 8.17
CA GLU A 45 25.46 -11.88 8.26
C GLU A 45 26.13 -11.59 9.62
N ASP A 46 25.74 -10.51 10.30
CA ASP A 46 26.21 -10.14 11.63
C ASP A 46 25.40 -10.81 12.77
N GLY A 47 24.44 -11.68 12.41
CA GLY A 47 23.56 -12.36 13.36
C GLY A 47 22.48 -11.47 13.98
N LYS A 48 22.23 -10.27 13.43
CA LYS A 48 21.24 -9.30 13.91
C LYS A 48 19.90 -9.47 13.21
N THR A 49 18.82 -9.35 13.98
CA THR A 49 17.46 -9.35 13.43
C THR A 49 17.09 -7.97 12.90
N LEU A 50 15.99 -7.88 12.14
CA LEU A 50 15.45 -6.57 11.76
C LEU A 50 14.96 -5.75 12.97
N TYR A 51 14.52 -6.41 14.05
CA TYR A 51 14.14 -5.73 15.28
C TYR A 51 15.33 -5.15 16.04
N ASP A 52 16.54 -5.70 15.87
CA ASP A 52 17.77 -5.11 16.43
C ASP A 52 18.22 -3.89 15.62
N LYS A 53 18.01 -3.91 14.30
CA LYS A 53 18.57 -2.92 13.36
C LYS A 53 17.70 -1.69 13.16
N TYR A 54 16.39 -1.80 13.31
CA TYR A 54 15.44 -0.74 12.99
C TYR A 54 14.64 -0.32 14.24
N PRO A 55 14.30 0.97 14.37
CA PRO A 55 13.61 1.48 15.56
C PRO A 55 12.19 0.93 15.69
N GLY A 56 11.78 0.60 16.91
CA GLY A 56 10.45 0.09 17.26
C GLY A 56 9.33 1.14 17.35
N GLU A 57 9.45 2.26 16.63
CA GLU A 57 8.53 3.40 16.70
C GLU A 57 7.67 3.52 15.43
N PHE A 58 6.48 4.12 15.55
CA PHE A 58 5.61 4.43 14.40
C PHE A 58 6.14 5.64 13.62
N LYS A 59 7.26 5.44 12.91
CA LYS A 59 7.94 6.45 12.09
C LYS A 59 8.55 5.85 10.83
N ALA A 60 8.97 6.71 9.92
CA ALA A 60 9.61 6.33 8.66
C ALA A 60 10.83 5.43 8.90
N GLY A 61 10.83 4.23 8.34
CA GLY A 61 11.88 3.22 8.55
C GLY A 61 11.82 2.50 9.90
N GLY A 62 10.71 2.60 10.63
CA GLY A 62 10.47 1.87 11.87
C GLY A 62 9.77 0.52 11.65
N LEU A 63 10.12 -0.46 12.48
CA LEU A 63 9.56 -1.82 12.49
C LEU A 63 8.91 -2.12 13.83
N ILE A 64 7.59 -2.30 13.84
CA ILE A 64 6.82 -2.50 15.08
C ILE A 64 6.19 -3.90 15.09
N ASN A 65 6.47 -4.67 16.13
CA ASN A 65 5.66 -5.84 16.48
C ASN A 65 4.45 -5.36 17.31
N LEU A 66 3.24 -5.52 16.77
CA LEU A 66 2.00 -5.11 17.44
C LEU A 66 1.46 -6.17 18.42
N GLY A 67 2.02 -7.38 18.40
CA GLY A 67 1.59 -8.50 19.22
C GLY A 67 0.78 -9.56 18.45
N PRO A 68 -0.17 -10.26 19.08
CA PRO A 68 -0.89 -11.39 18.48
C PRO A 68 -1.82 -10.96 17.33
N CYS A 69 -2.44 -11.94 16.65
CA CYS A 69 -3.33 -11.66 15.50
C CYS A 69 -4.47 -10.68 15.81
N LEU A 70 -4.95 -10.59 17.06
CA LEU A 70 -5.96 -9.63 17.48
C LEU A 70 -5.47 -8.18 17.36
N SER A 71 -4.17 -7.95 17.60
CA SER A 71 -3.54 -6.62 17.55
C SER A 71 -3.56 -5.96 16.17
N ASN A 72 -3.97 -6.68 15.11
CA ASN A 72 -4.28 -6.06 13.82
C ASN A 72 -5.34 -4.95 13.95
N CYS A 73 -6.21 -5.00 14.96
CA CYS A 73 -7.17 -3.92 15.24
C CYS A 73 -6.48 -2.55 15.49
N HIS A 74 -5.24 -2.55 15.98
CA HIS A 74 -4.46 -1.33 16.20
C HIS A 74 -3.91 -0.75 14.90
N VAL A 75 -3.70 -1.57 13.85
CA VAL A 75 -3.32 -1.06 12.52
C VAL A 75 -4.48 -0.29 11.89
N SER A 76 -5.68 -0.90 11.85
CA SER A 76 -6.88 -0.19 11.40
C SER A 76 -7.17 1.01 12.30
N GLY A 77 -6.98 0.85 13.62
CA GLY A 77 -7.10 1.93 14.59
C GLY A 77 -6.13 3.09 14.32
N ALA A 78 -4.91 2.83 13.86
CA ALA A 78 -3.97 3.88 13.46
C ALA A 78 -4.49 4.67 12.25
N ALA A 79 -5.02 4.00 11.22
CA ALA A 79 -5.62 4.66 10.06
C ALA A 79 -6.87 5.48 10.44
N ILE A 80 -7.73 4.92 11.29
CA ILE A 80 -8.91 5.62 11.84
C ILE A 80 -8.49 6.86 12.64
N LYS A 81 -7.46 6.73 13.49
CA LYS A 81 -6.92 7.86 14.25
C LYS A 81 -6.32 8.93 13.36
N ILE A 82 -5.74 8.60 12.20
CA ILE A 82 -5.27 9.61 11.24
C ILE A 82 -6.44 10.47 10.77
N ALA A 83 -7.57 9.86 10.41
CA ALA A 83 -8.78 10.56 9.98
C ALA A 83 -9.36 11.46 11.11
N ASN A 84 -9.36 10.97 12.35
CA ASN A 84 -9.85 11.75 13.48
C ASN A 84 -8.89 12.86 13.94
N ILE A 85 -7.59 12.59 14.05
CA ILE A 85 -6.62 13.55 14.60
C ILE A 85 -6.26 14.62 13.56
N PHE A 86 -5.95 14.22 12.33
CA PHE A 86 -5.49 15.17 11.31
C PHE A 86 -6.65 15.84 10.57
N ALA A 87 -7.74 15.12 10.29
CA ALA A 87 -8.90 15.67 9.59
C ALA A 87 -10.09 15.99 10.49
N LYS A 88 -9.98 15.78 11.82
CA LYS A 88 -11.02 16.12 12.81
C LYS A 88 -12.38 15.49 12.50
N LEU A 89 -12.39 14.34 11.83
CA LEU A 89 -13.63 13.63 11.53
C LEU A 89 -14.19 12.98 12.80
N PRO A 90 -15.50 13.14 13.10
CA PRO A 90 -16.12 12.45 14.22
C PRO A 90 -16.17 10.94 13.94
N LEU A 91 -15.94 10.11 14.96
CA LEU A 91 -15.87 8.66 14.82
C LEU A 91 -17.21 7.95 15.09
N GLU A 92 -18.01 8.48 16.02
CA GLU A 92 -19.27 7.87 16.44
C GLU A 92 -20.27 7.81 15.28
N GLY A 93 -20.79 6.61 14.98
CA GLY A 93 -21.78 6.40 13.92
C GLY A 93 -21.32 6.75 12.50
N ASN A 94 -20.03 7.05 12.28
CA ASN A 94 -19.55 7.71 11.06
C ASN A 94 -18.61 6.85 10.21
N PHE A 95 -18.90 5.56 10.16
CA PHE A 95 -18.06 4.56 9.49
C PHE A 95 -17.73 4.94 8.04
N ALA A 96 -18.74 5.29 7.24
CA ALA A 96 -18.58 5.51 5.80
C ALA A 96 -17.65 6.69 5.49
N GLN A 97 -17.80 7.82 6.21
CA GLN A 97 -16.97 9.01 5.98
C GLN A 97 -15.51 8.77 6.39
N VAL A 98 -15.29 8.02 7.47
CA VAL A 98 -13.93 7.68 7.92
C VAL A 98 -13.27 6.70 6.94
N ALA A 99 -13.98 5.68 6.48
CA ALA A 99 -13.48 4.74 5.48
C ALA A 99 -13.18 5.44 4.15
N ASP A 100 -14.08 6.31 3.68
CA ASP A 100 -13.87 7.16 2.49
C ASP A 100 -12.61 8.03 2.63
N TYR A 101 -12.40 8.63 3.80
CA TYR A 101 -11.21 9.41 4.07
C TYR A 101 -9.93 8.56 3.96
N ILE A 102 -9.92 7.37 4.56
CA ILE A 102 -8.77 6.45 4.53
C ILE A 102 -8.48 6.01 3.09
N LEU A 103 -9.51 5.59 2.34
CA LEU A 103 -9.39 5.15 0.96
C LEU A 103 -8.78 6.23 0.06
N ASN A 104 -9.18 7.49 0.27
CA ASN A 104 -8.79 8.59 -0.61
C ASN A 104 -7.47 9.30 -0.20
N ARG A 105 -7.01 9.14 1.05
CA ARG A 105 -5.93 9.99 1.61
C ARG A 105 -4.84 9.24 2.38
N VAL A 106 -5.13 8.04 2.90
CA VAL A 106 -4.19 7.31 3.77
C VAL A 106 -3.55 6.16 3.00
N GLY A 107 -2.32 6.38 2.54
CA GLY A 107 -1.52 5.37 1.85
C GLY A 107 -1.09 4.25 2.78
N ALA A 108 -1.84 3.15 2.80
CA ALA A 108 -1.56 1.96 3.59
C ALA A 108 -1.90 0.69 2.79
N VAL A 109 -1.12 -0.38 3.01
CA VAL A 109 -1.32 -1.70 2.38
C VAL A 109 -1.07 -2.79 3.43
N GLY A 110 -1.94 -3.79 3.47
CA GLY A 110 -1.74 -5.01 4.25
C GLY A 110 -1.14 -6.13 3.39
N VAL A 111 -0.33 -6.99 4.00
CA VAL A 111 0.24 -8.18 3.36
C VAL A 111 -0.06 -9.39 4.24
N ALA A 112 -0.78 -10.36 3.69
CA ALA A 112 -1.07 -11.64 4.33
C ALA A 112 -0.43 -12.79 3.54
N TRP A 113 0.90 -12.80 3.53
CA TRP A 113 1.71 -13.66 2.65
C TRP A 113 1.41 -15.16 2.84
N GLY A 114 1.36 -15.61 4.08
CA GLY A 114 1.09 -17.01 4.43
C GLY A 114 -0.34 -17.30 4.86
N ALA A 115 -1.35 -16.58 4.36
CA ALA A 115 -2.72 -16.72 4.84
C ALA A 115 -3.29 -18.15 4.62
N MET A 116 -3.69 -18.84 5.69
CA MET A 116 -4.39 -20.15 5.64
C MET A 116 -5.65 -20.26 6.50
N SER A 117 -5.83 -19.38 7.49
CA SER A 117 -6.98 -19.45 8.41
C SER A 117 -8.15 -18.58 7.97
N GLN A 118 -9.37 -18.98 8.33
CA GLN A 118 -10.57 -18.15 8.19
C GLN A 118 -10.43 -16.80 8.90
N LYS A 119 -9.67 -16.73 10.00
CA LYS A 119 -9.34 -15.47 10.69
C LYS A 119 -8.60 -14.49 9.77
N ALA A 120 -7.69 -14.97 8.92
CA ALA A 120 -6.97 -14.11 7.99
C ALA A 120 -7.92 -13.45 6.97
N VAL A 121 -8.92 -14.19 6.48
CA VAL A 121 -9.95 -13.66 5.57
C VAL A 121 -10.82 -12.61 6.26
N ALA A 122 -11.23 -12.87 7.50
CA ALA A 122 -12.04 -11.93 8.28
C ALA A 122 -11.27 -10.63 8.57
N ILE A 123 -10.00 -10.73 8.96
CA ILE A 123 -9.11 -9.59 9.17
C ILE A 123 -8.96 -8.79 7.86
N ALA A 124 -8.60 -9.47 6.76
CA ALA A 124 -8.45 -8.84 5.45
C ALA A 124 -9.72 -8.08 5.01
N THR A 125 -10.88 -8.74 5.12
CA THR A 125 -12.17 -8.13 4.81
C THR A 125 -12.45 -6.91 5.69
N GLY A 126 -12.07 -6.96 6.97
CA GLY A 126 -12.18 -5.84 7.90
C GLY A 126 -11.37 -4.62 7.45
N PHE A 127 -10.14 -4.82 6.97
CA PHE A 127 -9.33 -3.73 6.41
C PHE A 127 -9.88 -3.17 5.10
N ASN A 128 -10.39 -4.04 4.21
CA ASN A 128 -11.00 -3.57 2.96
C ASN A 128 -12.22 -2.68 3.20
N ARG A 129 -13.02 -2.99 4.22
CA ARG A 129 -14.14 -2.15 4.65
C ARG A 129 -13.68 -0.74 5.04
N TRP A 130 -12.45 -0.58 5.54
CA TRP A 130 -11.84 0.73 5.82
C TRP A 130 -11.10 1.35 4.62
N GLY A 131 -11.23 0.80 3.41
CA GLY A 131 -10.52 1.30 2.23
C GLY A 131 -9.02 0.99 2.23
N ILE A 132 -8.59 0.00 3.01
CA ILE A 132 -7.18 -0.41 3.07
C ILE A 132 -7.01 -1.64 2.15
N PRO A 133 -6.19 -1.54 1.10
CA PRO A 133 -5.92 -2.66 0.20
C PRO A 133 -5.03 -3.72 0.86
N LEU A 134 -5.18 -4.97 0.40
CA LEU A 134 -4.39 -6.11 0.85
C LEU A 134 -3.82 -6.91 -0.32
N ILE A 135 -2.60 -7.41 -0.10
CA ILE A 135 -1.94 -8.39 -0.96
C ILE A 135 -1.85 -9.70 -0.19
N VAL A 136 -2.25 -10.78 -0.84
CA VAL A 136 -2.16 -12.13 -0.28
C VAL A 136 -1.14 -12.97 -1.06
N GLY A 137 -0.51 -13.95 -0.40
CA GLY A 137 0.37 -14.88 -1.12
C GLY A 137 -0.41 -15.85 -2.00
N PRO A 138 0.28 -16.61 -2.87
CA PRO A 138 -0.34 -17.41 -3.93
C PRO A 138 -1.29 -18.49 -3.40
N HIS A 139 -1.04 -19.05 -2.21
CA HIS A 139 -1.94 -20.05 -1.62
C HIS A 139 -3.30 -19.49 -1.19
N ALA A 140 -3.41 -18.18 -0.98
CA ALA A 140 -4.64 -17.54 -0.52
C ALA A 140 -5.69 -17.38 -1.63
N ILE A 141 -5.35 -17.63 -2.90
CA ILE A 141 -6.34 -17.70 -3.98
C ILE A 141 -7.42 -18.75 -3.70
N LYS A 142 -7.11 -19.75 -2.87
CA LYS A 142 -8.02 -20.80 -2.40
C LYS A 142 -9.20 -20.26 -1.58
N TYR A 143 -9.17 -19.00 -1.14
CA TYR A 143 -10.32 -18.33 -0.52
C TYR A 143 -11.41 -17.88 -1.52
N ARG A 144 -11.17 -18.03 -2.83
CA ARG A 144 -12.15 -17.88 -3.92
C ARG A 144 -12.67 -16.46 -4.17
N ARG A 145 -12.27 -15.46 -3.39
CA ARG A 145 -12.70 -14.06 -3.58
C ARG A 145 -11.53 -13.10 -3.47
N LEU A 146 -11.30 -12.37 -4.55
CA LEU A 146 -10.41 -11.20 -4.63
C LEU A 146 -11.24 -9.97 -5.00
N TYR A 147 -10.71 -8.78 -4.76
CA TYR A 147 -11.36 -7.51 -5.12
C TYR A 147 -10.46 -6.77 -6.08
N LEU A 148 -10.50 -7.25 -7.32
CA LEU A 148 -9.73 -6.74 -8.43
C LEU A 148 -10.55 -5.68 -9.17
N SER A 149 -9.83 -4.79 -9.83
CA SER A 149 -10.37 -3.83 -10.79
C SER A 149 -9.75 -4.15 -12.14
N ASP A 150 -10.46 -3.80 -13.20
CA ASP A 150 -9.93 -3.70 -14.57
C ASP A 150 -9.04 -2.47 -14.80
N GLY A 151 -8.94 -1.59 -13.80
CA GLY A 151 -8.19 -0.34 -13.88
C GLY A 151 -8.93 0.77 -14.62
N GLU A 152 -10.23 0.57 -14.90
CA GLU A 152 -11.12 1.51 -15.59
C GLU A 152 -12.15 2.10 -14.59
N ASP A 153 -12.87 3.14 -15.02
CA ASP A 153 -14.00 3.71 -14.27
C ASP A 153 -13.72 4.24 -12.85
N PHE A 154 -12.56 4.87 -12.64
CA PHE A 154 -12.26 5.54 -11.38
C PHE A 154 -12.74 6.99 -11.37
N GLN A 155 -13.82 7.26 -10.64
CA GLN A 155 -14.38 8.59 -10.44
C GLN A 155 -14.59 8.92 -8.98
N VAL A 156 -14.43 10.20 -8.64
CA VAL A 156 -14.71 10.75 -7.31
C VAL A 156 -15.44 12.08 -7.46
N TYR A 157 -16.24 12.44 -6.48
CA TYR A 157 -16.69 13.81 -6.34
C TYR A 157 -15.64 14.61 -5.58
N ASP A 158 -15.19 15.73 -6.16
CA ASP A 158 -14.35 16.68 -5.45
C ASP A 158 -15.25 17.67 -4.69
N ARG A 159 -15.29 17.59 -3.37
CA ARG A 159 -16.14 18.47 -2.54
C ARG A 159 -15.81 19.94 -2.71
N LYS A 160 -14.52 20.25 -2.93
CA LYS A 160 -14.07 21.62 -3.10
C LYS A 160 -14.40 22.16 -4.49
N GLY A 161 -14.17 21.36 -5.53
CA GLY A 161 -14.52 21.67 -6.91
C GLY A 161 -16.01 21.55 -7.25
N LYS A 162 -16.81 20.91 -6.38
CA LYS A 162 -18.24 20.61 -6.55
C LYS A 162 -18.56 19.92 -7.88
N LYS A 163 -17.74 18.94 -8.26
CA LYS A 163 -17.89 18.20 -9.52
C LYS A 163 -17.35 16.78 -9.41
N VAL A 164 -17.85 15.91 -10.27
CA VAL A 164 -17.29 14.58 -10.48
C VAL A 164 -16.02 14.71 -11.33
N MET A 165 -14.97 14.00 -10.93
CA MET A 165 -13.68 13.97 -11.60
C MET A 165 -13.22 12.53 -11.78
N GLU A 166 -12.73 12.22 -12.97
CA GLU A 166 -11.95 11.00 -13.19
C GLU A 166 -10.61 11.09 -12.48
N ILE A 167 -10.17 9.99 -11.89
CA ILE A 167 -8.90 9.88 -11.18
C ILE A 167 -8.06 8.72 -11.71
N ASP A 168 -6.84 8.60 -11.21
CA ASP A 168 -5.99 7.43 -11.42
C ASP A 168 -6.42 6.25 -10.53
N PRO A 169 -6.16 4.99 -10.93
CA PRO A 169 -6.60 3.80 -10.20
C PRO A 169 -5.83 3.61 -8.89
N THR A 170 -6.15 4.43 -7.87
CA THR A 170 -5.39 4.53 -6.63
C THR A 170 -6.28 4.43 -5.38
N PRO A 171 -6.20 3.33 -4.60
CA PRO A 171 -5.60 2.05 -4.95
C PRO A 171 -6.42 1.31 -6.03
N GLU A 172 -5.74 0.60 -6.93
CA GLU A 172 -6.38 -0.14 -8.03
C GLU A 172 -7.18 -1.36 -7.53
N HIS A 173 -6.67 -2.06 -6.52
CA HIS A 173 -7.30 -3.27 -5.98
C HIS A 173 -7.50 -3.12 -4.48
N LEU A 174 -8.56 -3.74 -3.95
CA LEU A 174 -8.74 -3.86 -2.50
C LEU A 174 -8.18 -5.19 -1.97
N ILE A 175 -8.25 -6.27 -2.76
CA ILE A 175 -7.56 -7.54 -2.47
C ILE A 175 -7.00 -8.06 -3.79
N THR A 176 -5.69 -8.30 -3.83
CA THR A 176 -5.02 -8.98 -4.93
C THR A 176 -4.05 -10.04 -4.42
N ALA A 177 -3.65 -10.98 -5.28
CA ALA A 177 -2.60 -11.95 -4.98
C ALA A 177 -1.31 -11.55 -5.71
N ALA A 178 -0.16 -11.90 -5.13
CA ALA A 178 1.12 -11.82 -5.81
C ALA A 178 1.76 -13.22 -5.81
N GLU A 179 2.41 -13.59 -6.91
CA GLU A 179 2.99 -14.91 -7.10
C GLU A 179 4.30 -15.07 -6.33
N ASN A 180 5.07 -13.99 -6.22
CA ASN A 180 6.36 -13.97 -5.52
C ASN A 180 6.58 -12.66 -4.75
N PHE A 181 7.54 -12.67 -3.83
CA PHE A 181 7.77 -11.52 -2.94
C PHE A 181 8.22 -10.25 -3.69
N LYS A 182 8.88 -10.38 -4.84
CA LYS A 182 9.36 -9.25 -5.65
C LYS A 182 8.18 -8.51 -6.29
N GLU A 183 7.24 -9.26 -6.83
CA GLU A 183 5.96 -8.73 -7.32
C GLU A 183 5.18 -8.09 -6.17
N CYS A 184 5.10 -8.75 -5.02
CA CYS A 184 4.45 -8.21 -3.83
C CYS A 184 5.01 -6.82 -3.45
N LEU A 185 6.33 -6.64 -3.43
CA LEU A 185 6.96 -5.35 -3.15
C LEU A 185 6.54 -4.26 -4.14
N CYS A 186 6.57 -4.57 -5.44
CA CYS A 186 6.14 -3.65 -6.49
C CYS A 186 4.67 -3.25 -6.33
N THR A 187 3.81 -4.23 -6.02
CA THR A 187 2.39 -4.03 -5.76
C THR A 187 2.14 -3.22 -4.48
N ILE A 188 2.96 -3.37 -3.44
CA ILE A 188 2.88 -2.53 -2.22
C ILE A 188 3.12 -1.06 -2.58
N ALA A 189 4.14 -0.75 -3.38
CA ALA A 189 4.44 0.63 -3.77
C ALA A 189 3.29 1.25 -4.60
N LYS A 190 2.73 0.48 -5.53
CA LYS A 190 1.56 0.84 -6.34
C LYS A 190 0.33 1.13 -5.47
N LEU A 191 -0.08 0.16 -4.66
CA LEU A 191 -1.30 0.24 -3.84
C LEU A 191 -1.18 1.21 -2.66
N CYS A 192 -0.01 1.77 -2.39
CA CYS A 192 0.16 2.87 -1.44
C CYS A 192 -0.24 4.24 -2.01
N MET A 193 -0.33 4.40 -3.34
CA MET A 193 -0.73 5.67 -3.95
C MET A 193 -2.20 5.98 -3.68
N ARG A 194 -2.50 7.26 -3.54
CA ARG A 194 -3.84 7.76 -3.20
C ARG A 194 -4.24 8.94 -4.08
N PRO A 195 -5.53 9.15 -4.38
CA PRO A 195 -5.97 10.21 -5.28
C PRO A 195 -5.53 11.60 -4.79
N ASN A 196 -5.54 11.79 -3.47
CA ASN A 196 -5.19 13.05 -2.81
C ASN A 196 -3.69 13.23 -2.49
N ASP A 197 -2.80 12.40 -3.03
CA ASP A 197 -1.37 12.58 -2.80
C ASP A 197 -0.92 13.98 -3.28
N ILE A 198 -0.26 14.75 -2.43
CA ILE A 198 0.43 15.97 -2.89
C ILE A 198 1.56 15.61 -3.85
N SER A 199 1.94 16.51 -4.78
CA SER A 199 2.93 16.18 -5.82
C SER A 199 4.26 15.63 -5.29
N LYS A 200 4.78 16.19 -4.19
CA LYS A 200 5.99 15.65 -3.53
C LYS A 200 5.78 14.21 -3.02
N GLY A 201 4.64 13.95 -2.40
CA GLY A 201 4.28 12.63 -1.88
C GLY A 201 4.08 11.62 -3.00
N ARG A 202 3.38 12.02 -4.08
CA ARG A 202 3.20 11.20 -5.27
C ARG A 202 4.54 10.89 -5.94
N SER A 203 5.39 11.90 -6.11
CA SER A 203 6.73 11.74 -6.67
C SER A 203 7.57 10.72 -5.90
N MET A 204 7.56 10.75 -4.57
CA MET A 204 8.25 9.72 -3.77
C MET A 204 7.67 8.31 -3.97
N LYS A 205 6.34 8.18 -4.05
CA LYS A 205 5.71 6.86 -4.30
C LYS A 205 6.02 6.34 -5.71
N VAL A 206 6.01 7.21 -6.72
CA VAL A 206 6.42 6.90 -8.10
C VAL A 206 7.89 6.46 -8.13
N TYR A 207 8.77 7.17 -7.42
CA TYR A 207 10.17 6.77 -7.29
C TYR A 207 10.31 5.35 -6.73
N HIS A 208 9.59 5.01 -5.66
CA HIS A 208 9.63 3.65 -5.12
C HIS A 208 9.07 2.62 -6.09
N TYR A 209 7.98 2.93 -6.78
CA TYR A 209 7.37 2.03 -7.75
C TYR A 209 8.33 1.71 -8.91
N VAL A 210 8.92 2.75 -9.52
CA VAL A 210 9.86 2.59 -10.62
C VAL A 210 11.12 1.85 -10.18
N THR A 211 11.76 2.27 -9.10
CA THR A 211 13.03 1.66 -8.65
C THR A 211 12.87 0.24 -8.13
N LEU A 212 11.68 -0.17 -7.66
CA LEU A 212 11.40 -1.57 -7.33
C LEU A 212 11.30 -2.42 -8.60
N TYR A 213 10.61 -1.94 -9.62
CA TYR A 213 10.54 -2.63 -10.92
C TYR A 213 11.93 -2.75 -11.57
N GLU A 214 12.72 -1.69 -11.55
CA GLU A 214 14.10 -1.74 -12.05
C GLU A 214 14.95 -2.75 -11.27
N LYS A 215 14.91 -2.72 -9.93
CA LYS A 215 15.71 -3.60 -9.08
C LYS A 215 15.37 -5.09 -9.30
N TYR A 216 14.08 -5.41 -9.41
CA TYR A 216 13.64 -6.81 -9.39
C TYR A 216 13.27 -7.41 -10.74
N PHE A 217 12.92 -6.56 -11.71
CA PHE A 217 12.45 -6.98 -13.04
C PHE A 217 13.23 -6.31 -14.19
N ASN A 218 14.15 -5.39 -13.89
CA ASN A 218 14.99 -4.67 -14.87
C ASN A 218 14.17 -3.99 -15.99
N CYS A 219 12.98 -3.49 -15.65
CA CYS A 219 12.08 -2.83 -16.60
C CYS A 219 11.37 -1.63 -15.95
N MET A 220 10.68 -0.83 -16.77
CA MET A 220 9.75 0.18 -16.27
C MET A 220 8.43 -0.49 -15.85
N PRO A 221 7.73 0.04 -14.83
CA PRO A 221 6.39 -0.44 -14.54
C PRO A 221 5.49 -0.33 -15.78
N PRO A 222 4.71 -1.37 -16.10
CA PRO A 222 4.03 -1.50 -17.40
C PRO A 222 2.92 -0.47 -17.61
N ASP A 223 2.39 0.10 -16.53
CA ASP A 223 1.24 1.01 -16.48
C ASP A 223 1.56 2.31 -15.71
N LEU A 224 2.84 2.69 -15.65
CA LEU A 224 3.30 3.87 -14.90
C LEU A 224 2.57 5.15 -15.33
N GLU A 225 2.20 5.27 -16.61
CA GLU A 225 1.49 6.42 -17.17
C GLU A 225 0.15 6.68 -16.48
N LYS A 226 -0.49 5.65 -15.92
CA LYS A 226 -1.75 5.79 -15.18
C LYS A 226 -1.57 6.53 -13.85
N PHE A 227 -0.38 6.48 -13.26
CA PHE A 227 -0.11 6.97 -11.90
C PHE A 227 0.59 8.34 -11.83
N ILE A 228 0.96 8.89 -12.98
CA ILE A 228 1.54 10.23 -13.11
C ILE A 228 0.43 11.18 -13.54
N ARG A 229 0.04 12.13 -12.67
CA ARG A 229 -1.04 13.07 -12.97
C ARG A 229 -0.52 14.31 -13.69
N THR A 230 0.65 14.79 -13.27
CA THR A 230 1.32 15.95 -13.88
C THR A 230 2.83 15.75 -13.84
N GLU A 231 3.59 16.60 -14.54
CA GLU A 231 5.06 16.56 -14.50
C GLU A 231 5.65 16.72 -13.09
N LYS A 232 4.91 17.36 -12.17
CA LYS A 232 5.32 17.53 -10.77
C LYS A 232 5.33 16.22 -9.98
N ASP A 233 4.66 15.18 -10.48
CA ASP A 233 4.66 13.85 -9.89
C ASP A 233 5.89 13.04 -10.35
N ILE A 234 6.72 13.55 -11.28
CA ILE A 234 7.89 12.85 -11.78
C ILE A 234 9.07 13.06 -10.82
N PRO A 235 9.70 11.98 -10.30
CA PRO A 235 10.93 12.08 -9.51
C PRO A 235 12.06 12.75 -10.28
N PHE A 236 12.69 13.75 -9.68
CA PHE A 236 13.79 14.50 -10.32
C PHE A 236 14.92 13.58 -10.81
N MET A 237 15.34 12.61 -10.00
CA MET A 237 16.43 11.68 -10.31
C MET A 237 16.15 10.75 -11.51
N LEU A 238 14.87 10.57 -11.87
CA LEU A 238 14.43 9.65 -12.92
C LEU A 238 13.70 10.41 -14.05
N LYS A 239 13.85 11.74 -14.10
CA LYS A 239 13.02 12.60 -14.94
C LYS A 239 13.13 12.25 -16.41
N ASP A 240 14.35 12.15 -16.94
CA ASP A 240 14.57 11.93 -18.37
C ASP A 240 13.98 10.60 -18.82
N LYS A 241 14.27 9.53 -18.07
CA LYS A 241 13.76 8.18 -18.32
C LYS A 241 12.23 8.11 -18.29
N ILE A 242 11.61 8.71 -17.28
CA ILE A 242 10.15 8.69 -17.14
C ILE A 242 9.49 9.53 -18.23
N VAL A 243 10.05 10.70 -18.57
CA VAL A 243 9.50 11.56 -19.63
C VAL A 243 9.56 10.85 -21.00
N GLU A 244 10.64 10.14 -21.28
CA GLU A 244 10.76 9.31 -22.50
C GLU A 244 9.66 8.24 -22.54
N TYR A 245 9.53 7.44 -21.48
CA TYR A 245 8.46 6.45 -21.35
C TYR A 245 7.05 7.05 -21.54
N LEU A 246 6.78 8.21 -20.94
CA LEU A 246 5.48 8.88 -21.04
C LEU A 246 5.18 9.36 -22.47
N LYS A 247 6.20 9.81 -23.21
CA LYS A 247 6.05 10.18 -24.62
C LYS A 247 5.68 8.98 -25.48
N GLU A 248 6.34 7.84 -25.28
CA GLU A 248 6.03 6.59 -25.98
C GLU A 248 4.60 6.11 -25.72
N LYS A 249 4.09 6.31 -24.49
CA LYS A 249 2.71 5.99 -24.09
C LYS A 249 1.67 7.02 -24.53
N GLY A 250 2.07 8.12 -25.17
CA GLY A 250 1.15 9.20 -25.56
C GLY A 250 0.47 9.89 -24.37
N TRP A 251 1.13 9.88 -23.21
CA TRP A 251 0.59 10.42 -21.97
C TRP A 251 0.37 11.94 -22.07
N LYS A 252 -0.69 12.42 -21.43
CA LYS A 252 -1.02 13.85 -21.32
C LYS A 252 -1.25 14.21 -19.85
N PRO A 253 -0.72 15.35 -19.37
CA PRO A 253 -0.95 15.79 -18.00
C PRO A 253 -2.43 16.07 -17.76
N ARG A 254 -2.91 15.71 -16.58
CA ARG A 254 -4.24 16.07 -16.10
C ARG A 254 -4.30 17.58 -15.89
N LYS A 255 -5.41 18.19 -16.32
CA LYS A 255 -5.68 19.63 -16.11
C LYS A 255 -5.94 19.94 -14.63
N GLU A 256 -6.57 19.00 -13.93
CA GLU A 256 -6.99 19.16 -12.56
C GLU A 256 -6.77 17.87 -11.77
N ILE A 257 -6.55 18.02 -10.46
CA ILE A 257 -6.38 16.93 -9.49
C ILE A 257 -7.40 17.17 -8.39
N PRO A 258 -8.10 16.13 -7.89
CA PRO A 258 -9.10 16.29 -6.85
C PRO A 258 -8.46 16.81 -5.54
N GLN A 259 -9.04 17.87 -5.00
CA GLN A 259 -8.54 18.49 -3.76
C GLN A 259 -9.17 17.84 -2.52
N GLU A 260 -10.46 17.52 -2.60
CA GLU A 260 -11.21 16.83 -1.56
C GLU A 260 -12.05 15.68 -2.16
N PRO A 261 -11.39 14.61 -2.63
CA PRO A 261 -12.09 13.46 -3.19
C PRO A 261 -12.95 12.74 -2.13
N THR A 262 -14.12 12.29 -2.57
CA THR A 262 -15.09 11.45 -1.83
C THR A 262 -15.85 10.56 -2.81
N LEU A 263 -16.19 9.35 -2.37
CA LEU A 263 -17.16 8.44 -3.01
C LEU A 263 -18.57 8.59 -2.44
N LEU A 264 -18.73 9.41 -1.40
CA LEU A 264 -20.01 9.74 -0.78
C LEU A 264 -20.55 11.03 -1.41
N TYR A 265 -21.40 10.91 -2.43
CA TYR A 265 -22.08 12.04 -3.09
C TYR A 265 -23.36 11.61 -3.79
#